data_AF-M1NUE0-F1
#
_entry.id   AF-M1NUE0-F1
#
_cell.length_a   1.000
_cell.length_b   1.000
_cell.length_c   1.000
_cell.angle_alpha   90.00
_cell.angle_beta   90.00
_cell.angle_gamma   90.00
#
_symmetry.space_group_name_H-M   'P 1'
#
loop_
_entity.id
_entity.type
_entity.pdbx_description
1 polymer ?
#
loop_
_entity_poly.entity_id
_entity_poly.type
_entity_poly.pdbx_seq_one_letter_code
_entity_poly.pdbx_strand_id
1 'polypeptide(L)'
;MFAAKHKNESVELKEKTLNNNLIGRDWAMTKFVAAVKGLAEVVDYESNMLESRGVPDYEEINLRKTRGLSDLNKSMSDMKRYMDQDIENEVEALLSDLQEKLHRNSELLQIHLDAVKNLSQVMEAANSTEKIDGAS
;
A
#
# COMPACT_ATOMS: atom_id res chain seq x y z
N MET A 1 24.71 2.88 54.70
CA MET A 1 24.99 2.01 53.53
C MET A 1 23.72 1.71 52.72
N PHE A 2 22.84 2.71 52.48
CA PHE A 2 21.53 2.52 51.81
C PHE A 2 21.36 3.31 50.49
N ALA A 3 22.23 4.30 50.21
CA ALA A 3 22.12 5.14 49.02
C ALA A 3 22.64 4.49 47.73
N ALA A 4 23.57 3.54 47.83
CA ALA A 4 24.18 2.90 46.65
C ALA A 4 23.26 1.87 45.97
N LYS A 5 22.38 1.20 46.72
CA LYS A 5 21.49 0.15 46.20
C LYS A 5 20.36 0.71 45.34
N HIS A 6 19.72 1.79 45.78
CA HIS A 6 18.65 2.44 45.02
C HIS A 6 19.11 3.14 43.72
N LYS A 7 20.36 3.62 43.68
CA LYS A 7 20.94 4.19 42.46
C LYS A 7 21.22 3.13 41.40
N ASN A 8 21.55 1.90 41.82
CA ASN A 8 21.81 0.79 40.90
C ASN A 8 20.51 0.22 40.31
N GLU A 9 19.48 0.01 41.15
CA GLU A 9 18.16 -0.47 40.72
C GLU A 9 17.46 0.50 39.74
N SER A 10 17.65 1.82 39.91
CA SER A 10 17.07 2.83 39.01
C SER A 10 17.79 2.94 37.66
N VAL A 11 19.07 2.59 37.57
CA VAL A 11 19.81 2.51 36.31
C VAL A 11 19.42 1.26 35.53
N GLU A 12 19.35 0.11 36.21
CA GLU A 12 18.97 -1.18 35.60
C GLU A 12 17.54 -1.16 35.04
N LEU A 13 16.59 -0.52 35.76
CA LEU A 13 15.22 -0.32 35.27
C LEU A 13 15.14 0.60 34.04
N LYS A 14 15.98 1.65 33.98
CA LYS A 14 16.05 2.56 32.82
C LYS A 14 16.62 1.86 31.60
N GLU A 15 17.70 1.10 31.75
CA GLU A 15 18.31 0.31 30.66
C GLU A 15 17.34 -0.74 30.11
N LYS A 16 16.64 -1.46 31.00
CA LYS A 16 15.63 -2.46 30.58
C LYS A 16 14.47 -1.82 29.83
N THR A 17 14.00 -0.65 30.26
CA THR A 17 12.92 0.08 29.58
C THR A 17 13.36 0.57 28.21
N LEU A 18 14.59 1.08 28.10
CA LEU A 18 15.16 1.56 26.84
C LEU A 18 15.34 0.40 25.84
N ASN A 19 15.85 -0.75 26.28
CA ASN A 19 15.97 -1.94 25.44
C ASN A 19 14.62 -2.46 24.94
N ASN A 20 13.60 -2.50 25.82
CA ASN A 20 12.25 -2.90 25.41
C ASN A 20 11.63 -1.94 24.38
N ASN A 21 11.90 -0.63 24.50
CA ASN A 21 11.43 0.35 23.53
C ASN A 21 12.12 0.21 22.18
N LEU A 22 13.43 -0.06 22.16
CA LEU A 22 14.17 -0.31 20.92
C LEU A 22 13.67 -1.57 20.20
N ILE A 23 13.48 -2.68 20.93
CA ILE A 23 12.93 -3.92 20.37
C ILE A 23 11.50 -3.69 19.85
N GLY A 24 10.68 -2.94 20.60
CA GLY A 24 9.32 -2.57 20.18
C GLY A 24 9.30 -1.73 18.90
N ARG A 25 10.23 -0.76 18.78
CA ARG A 25 10.40 0.07 17.59
C ARG A 25 10.79 -0.76 16.38
N ASP A 26 11.82 -1.60 16.49
CA ASP A 26 12.30 -2.41 15.38
C ASP A 26 11.22 -3.38 14.88
N TRP A 27 10.44 -3.93 15.81
CA TRP A 27 9.30 -4.79 15.48
C TRP A 27 8.17 -4.03 14.77
N ALA A 28 7.83 -2.84 15.27
CA ALA A 28 6.82 -1.98 14.64
C ALA A 28 7.25 -1.58 13.22
N MET A 29 8.52 -1.23 13.03
CA MET A 29 9.08 -0.87 11.74
C MET A 29 9.11 -2.06 10.77
N THR A 30 9.51 -3.24 11.25
CA THR A 30 9.49 -4.48 10.45
C THR A 30 8.09 -4.78 9.91
N LYS A 31 7.06 -4.64 10.77
CA LYS A 31 5.66 -4.83 10.37
C LYS A 31 5.19 -3.79 9.35
N PHE A 32 5.58 -2.53 9.56
CA PHE A 32 5.24 -1.44 8.64
C PHE A 32 5.86 -1.68 7.26
N VAL A 33 7.16 -1.96 7.21
CA VAL A 33 7.88 -2.27 5.96
C VAL A 33 7.25 -3.47 5.24
N ALA A 34 6.90 -4.53 5.98
CA ALA A 34 6.26 -5.70 5.40
C ALA A 34 4.88 -5.37 4.79
N ALA A 35 4.08 -4.54 5.47
CA ALA A 35 2.78 -4.11 4.96
C ALA A 35 2.91 -3.23 3.70
N VAL A 36 3.84 -2.28 3.69
CA VAL A 36 4.11 -1.43 2.52
C VAL A 36 4.56 -2.28 1.33
N LYS A 37 5.56 -3.17 1.53
CA LYS A 37 6.07 -4.03 0.47
C LYS A 37 5.00 -4.96 -0.09
N GLY A 38 4.23 -5.61 0.78
CA GLY A 38 3.14 -6.50 0.33
C GLY A 38 2.09 -5.75 -0.47
N LEU A 39 1.76 -4.50 -0.11
CA LEU A 39 0.83 -3.69 -0.88
C LEU A 39 1.43 -3.24 -2.22
N ALA A 40 2.71 -2.85 -2.24
CA ALA A 40 3.43 -2.48 -3.45
C ALA A 40 3.50 -3.64 -4.45
N GLU A 41 3.78 -4.86 -3.99
CA GLU A 41 3.81 -6.06 -4.83
C GLU A 41 2.47 -6.34 -5.52
N VAL A 42 1.35 -6.12 -4.82
CA VAL A 42 0.01 -6.32 -5.39
C VAL A 42 -0.28 -5.26 -6.47
N VAL A 43 0.12 -4.01 -6.23
CA VAL A 43 -0.05 -2.91 -7.19
C VAL A 43 0.83 -3.12 -8.43
N ASP A 44 2.07 -3.57 -8.23
CA ASP A 44 2.99 -3.90 -9.33
C ASP A 44 2.45 -5.07 -10.16
N TYR A 45 1.92 -6.11 -9.51
CA TYR A 45 1.30 -7.25 -10.19
C TYR A 45 0.13 -6.81 -11.09
N GLU A 46 -0.79 -6.00 -10.56
CA GLU A 46 -1.91 -5.49 -11.35
C GLU A 46 -1.44 -4.61 -12.52
N SER A 47 -0.48 -3.72 -12.28
CA SER A 47 0.08 -2.85 -13.32
C SER A 47 0.71 -3.66 -14.45
N ASN A 48 1.50 -4.69 -14.12
CA ASN A 48 2.09 -5.59 -15.10
C ASN A 48 1.03 -6.37 -15.89
N MET A 49 -0.06 -6.78 -15.26
CA MET A 49 -1.18 -7.46 -15.93
C MET A 49 -1.90 -6.51 -16.90
N LEU A 50 -2.13 -5.25 -16.49
CA LEU A 50 -2.74 -4.23 -17.35
C LEU A 50 -1.84 -3.88 -18.54
N GLU A 51 -0.53 -3.77 -18.34
CA GLU A 51 0.43 -3.47 -19.41
C GLU A 51 0.57 -4.62 -20.41
N SER A 52 0.58 -5.86 -19.92
CA SER A 52 0.65 -7.06 -20.77
C SER A 52 -0.66 -7.41 -21.48
N ARG A 53 -1.72 -6.61 -21.29
CA ARG A 53 -3.09 -6.90 -21.76
C ARG A 53 -3.63 -8.24 -21.25
N GLY A 54 -3.11 -8.70 -20.11
CA GLY A 54 -3.64 -9.85 -19.41
C GLY A 54 -5.03 -9.56 -18.82
N VAL A 55 -5.73 -10.60 -18.39
CA VAL A 55 -6.98 -10.47 -17.63
C VAL A 55 -6.65 -10.67 -16.16
N PRO A 56 -6.60 -9.60 -15.34
CA PRO A 56 -6.31 -9.73 -13.92
C PRO A 56 -7.44 -10.46 -13.19
N ASP A 57 -7.10 -11.29 -12.21
CA ASP A 57 -8.07 -11.73 -11.21
C ASP A 57 -8.33 -10.56 -10.24
N TYR A 58 -9.32 -9.73 -10.60
CA TYR A 58 -9.66 -8.54 -9.81
C TYR A 58 -10.22 -8.90 -8.43
N GLU A 59 -10.84 -10.07 -8.24
CA GLU A 59 -11.35 -10.48 -6.94
C GLU A 59 -10.19 -10.76 -5.97
N GLU A 60 -9.20 -11.53 -6.43
CA GLU A 60 -7.99 -11.81 -5.66
C GLU A 60 -7.19 -10.52 -5.40
N ILE A 61 -7.00 -9.66 -6.41
CA ILE A 61 -6.27 -8.40 -6.26
C ILE A 61 -6.96 -7.50 -5.22
N ASN A 62 -8.28 -7.33 -5.31
CA ASN A 62 -9.03 -6.48 -4.37
C ASN A 62 -8.98 -7.01 -2.93
N LEU A 63 -9.03 -8.33 -2.75
CA LEU A 63 -8.90 -8.96 -1.44
C LEU A 63 -7.50 -8.69 -0.85
N ARG A 64 -6.44 -8.87 -1.65
CA ARG A 64 -5.06 -8.58 -1.23
C ARG A 64 -4.86 -7.10 -0.91
N LYS A 65 -5.40 -6.17 -1.71
CA LYS A 65 -5.35 -4.72 -1.43
C LYS A 65 -6.06 -4.37 -0.13
N THR A 66 -7.27 -4.88 0.09
CA THR A 66 -8.05 -4.62 1.32
C THR A 66 -7.32 -5.12 2.56
N ARG A 67 -6.75 -6.32 2.49
CA ARG A 67 -5.94 -6.88 3.57
C ARG A 67 -4.67 -6.05 3.80
N GLY A 68 -3.92 -5.73 2.74
CA GLY A 68 -2.70 -4.93 2.81
C GLY A 68 -2.95 -3.54 3.41
N LEU A 69 -4.03 -2.86 3.02
CA LEU A 69 -4.44 -1.59 3.61
C LEU A 69 -4.80 -1.72 5.10
N SER A 70 -5.48 -2.80 5.50
CA SER A 70 -5.75 -3.06 6.91
C SER A 70 -4.46 -3.23 7.71
N ASP A 71 -3.51 -3.99 7.18
CA ASP A 71 -2.23 -4.26 7.83
C ASP A 71 -1.33 -3.03 7.88
N LEU A 72 -1.35 -2.20 6.83
CA LEU A 72 -0.67 -0.90 6.79
C LEU A 72 -1.25 0.06 7.84
N ASN A 73 -2.57 0.18 7.94
CA ASN A 73 -3.21 1.05 8.92
C ASN A 73 -2.91 0.63 10.37
N LYS A 74 -2.88 -0.69 10.63
CA LYS A 74 -2.51 -1.23 11.95
C LYS A 74 -1.04 -0.96 12.27
N SER A 75 -0.13 -1.27 11.35
CA SER A 75 1.30 -1.07 11.56
C SER A 75 1.67 0.41 11.71
N MET A 76 1.04 1.30 10.96
CA MET A 76 1.19 2.75 11.13
C MET A 76 0.72 3.22 12.51
N SER A 77 -0.38 2.64 13.02
CA SER A 77 -0.86 2.94 14.37
C SER A 77 0.09 2.45 15.47
N ASP A 78 0.70 1.27 15.28
CA ASP A 78 1.73 0.73 16.19
C ASP A 78 2.99 1.61 16.18
N MET A 79 3.38 2.09 15.01
CA MET A 79 4.56 2.95 14.79
C MET A 79 4.47 4.31 15.46
N LYS A 80 3.27 4.89 15.61
CA LYS A 80 3.08 6.24 16.21
C LYS A 80 3.76 6.43 17.56
N ARG A 81 3.95 5.36 18.33
CA ARG A 81 4.58 5.40 19.66
C ARG A 81 6.10 5.55 19.63
N TYR A 82 6.71 5.29 18.49
CA TYR A 82 8.17 5.25 18.30
C TYR A 82 8.63 6.29 17.27
N MET A 83 7.76 7.22 16.91
CA MET A 83 8.02 8.20 15.87
C MET A 83 9.07 9.21 16.35
N ASP A 84 10.18 9.28 15.62
CA ASP A 84 11.24 10.28 15.73
C ASP A 84 11.61 10.75 14.31
N GLN A 85 12.44 11.78 14.19
CA GLN A 85 12.75 12.37 12.88
C GLN A 85 13.36 11.38 11.88
N ASP A 86 14.17 10.42 12.36
CA ASP A 86 14.81 9.44 11.49
C ASP A 86 13.78 8.43 10.96
N ILE A 87 12.90 7.95 11.85
CA ILE A 87 11.80 7.05 11.48
C ILE A 87 10.79 7.75 10.56
N GLU A 88 10.47 9.02 10.80
CA GLU A 88 9.57 9.80 9.93
C GLU A 88 10.10 9.86 8.49
N ASN A 89 11.39 10.16 8.33
CA ASN A 89 12.02 10.23 7.01
C ASN A 89 11.98 8.86 6.30
N GLU A 90 12.22 7.77 7.01
CA GLU A 90 12.18 6.42 6.43
C GLU A 90 10.76 6.01 6.03
N VAL A 91 9.77 6.32 6.87
CA VAL A 91 8.34 6.11 6.59
C VAL A 91 7.90 6.91 5.38
N GLU A 92 8.27 8.19 5.30
CA GLU A 92 7.93 9.07 4.19
C GLU A 92 8.52 8.55 2.87
N ALA A 93 9.77 8.10 2.87
CA ALA A 93 10.40 7.50 1.69
C ALA A 93 9.65 6.25 1.20
N LEU A 94 9.26 5.36 2.11
CA LEU A 94 8.52 4.12 1.78
C LEU A 94 7.11 4.41 1.27
N LEU A 95 6.41 5.37 1.86
CA LEU A 95 5.08 5.77 1.41
C LEU A 95 5.11 6.51 0.07
N SER A 96 6.16 7.29 -0.19
CA SER A 96 6.35 7.98 -1.47
C SER A 96 6.51 7.00 -2.63
N ASP A 97 7.31 5.95 -2.47
CA ASP A 97 7.46 4.88 -3.49
C ASP A 97 6.12 4.18 -3.76
N LEU A 98 5.38 3.82 -2.70
CA LEU A 98 4.06 3.21 -2.84
C LEU A 98 3.06 4.15 -3.56
N GLN A 99 3.12 5.45 -3.26
CA GLN A 99 2.27 6.45 -3.90
C GLN A 99 2.55 6.57 -5.41
N GLU A 100 3.82 6.53 -5.83
CA GLU A 100 4.21 6.54 -7.24
C GLU A 100 3.65 5.31 -7.97
N LYS A 101 3.76 4.12 -7.37
CA LYS A 101 3.23 2.87 -7.94
C LYS A 101 1.70 2.90 -8.09
N LEU A 102 1.00 3.41 -7.07
CA LEU A 102 -0.45 3.58 -7.13
C LEU A 102 -0.87 4.57 -8.21
N HIS A 103 -0.10 5.65 -8.40
CA HIS A 103 -0.37 6.63 -9.44
C HIS A 103 -0.28 6.00 -10.83
N ARG A 104 0.82 5.29 -11.14
CA ARG A 104 0.98 4.55 -12.40
C ARG A 104 -0.14 3.55 -12.63
N ASN A 105 -0.52 2.79 -11.60
CA ASN A 105 -1.62 1.82 -11.70
C ASN A 105 -2.95 2.50 -12.08
N SER A 106 -3.23 3.66 -11.47
CA SER A 106 -4.42 4.44 -11.77
C SER A 106 -4.44 4.96 -13.22
N GLU A 107 -3.29 5.39 -13.74
CA GLU A 107 -3.18 5.83 -15.15
C GLU A 107 -3.47 4.69 -16.12
N LEU A 108 -2.94 3.48 -15.84
CA LEU A 108 -3.20 2.30 -16.66
C LEU A 108 -4.69 1.92 -16.65
N LEU A 109 -5.32 1.90 -15.47
CA LEU A 109 -6.77 1.63 -15.35
C LEU A 109 -7.59 2.65 -16.14
N GLN A 110 -7.21 3.93 -16.10
CA GLN A 110 -7.89 4.98 -16.86
C GLN A 110 -7.79 4.75 -18.38
N ILE A 111 -6.60 4.40 -18.88
CA ILE A 111 -6.38 4.08 -20.30
C ILE A 111 -7.29 2.92 -20.75
N HIS A 112 -7.35 1.85 -19.96
CA HIS A 112 -8.21 0.69 -20.27
C HIS A 112 -9.70 1.05 -20.24
N LEU A 113 -10.13 1.83 -19.25
CA LEU A 113 -11.52 2.29 -19.15
C LEU A 113 -11.94 3.13 -20.37
N ASP A 114 -11.07 4.03 -20.82
CA ASP A 114 -11.36 4.89 -21.97
C ASP A 114 -11.35 4.09 -23.29
N ALA A 115 -10.50 3.07 -23.41
CA ALA A 115 -10.55 2.14 -24.54
C ALA A 115 -11.89 1.40 -24.63
N VAL A 116 -12.41 0.91 -23.49
CA VAL A 116 -13.72 0.25 -23.44
C VAL A 116 -14.86 1.20 -23.80
N LYS A 117 -14.84 2.44 -23.30
CA LYS A 117 -15.86 3.45 -23.67
C LYS A 117 -15.86 3.74 -25.17
N ASN A 118 -14.68 3.91 -25.76
CA ASN A 118 -14.55 4.17 -27.19
C ASN A 118 -15.08 2.99 -28.02
N LEU A 119 -14.80 1.74 -27.60
CA LEU A 119 -15.34 0.55 -28.25
C LEU A 119 -16.87 0.50 -28.17
N SER A 120 -17.46 0.78 -27.01
CA SER A 120 -18.92 0.84 -26.86
C SER A 120 -19.56 1.86 -27.79
N GLN A 121 -18.98 3.06 -27.92
CA GLN A 121 -19.48 4.11 -28.82
C GLN A 121 -19.42 3.68 -30.30
N VAL A 122 -18.33 3.03 -30.71
CA VAL A 122 -18.19 2.48 -32.08
C VAL A 122 -19.26 1.42 -32.35
N MET A 123 -19.52 0.53 -31.39
CA MET A 123 -20.55 -0.51 -31.52
C MET A 123 -21.97 0.09 -31.59
N GLU A 124 -22.26 1.10 -30.77
CA GLU A 124 -23.55 1.82 -30.82
C GLU A 124 -23.77 2.52 -32.16
N ALA A 125 -22.73 3.14 -32.72
CA ALA A 125 -22.78 3.78 -34.03
C ALA A 125 -23.02 2.74 -35.15
N ALA A 126 -22.31 1.61 -35.13
CA ALA A 126 -22.50 0.53 -36.10
C ALA A 126 -23.95 -0.01 -36.07
N ASN A 127 -24.47 -0.31 -34.89
CA ASN A 127 -25.85 -0.78 -34.70
C ASN A 127 -26.91 0.25 -35.13
N SER A 128 -26.60 1.54 -35.01
CA SER A 128 -27.49 2.63 -35.44
C SER A 128 -27.50 2.77 -36.97
N THR A 129 -26.39 2.44 -37.64
CA THR A 129 -26.27 2.53 -39.10
C THR A 129 -27.00 1.37 -39.80
N GLU A 130 -26.92 0.14 -39.27
CA GLU A 130 -27.69 -1.01 -39.78
C GLU A 130 -29.22 -0.80 -39.72
N LYS A 131 -29.71 -0.08 -38.70
CA LYS A 131 -31.15 0.24 -38.59
C LYS A 131 -31.65 1.22 -39.65
N ILE A 132 -30.77 2.04 -40.21
CA ILE A 132 -31.14 3.04 -41.22
C ILE A 132 -31.15 2.40 -42.62
N ASP A 133 -30.23 1.47 -42.90
CA ASP A 133 -30.17 0.76 -44.19
C ASP A 133 -31.23 -0.34 -44.35
N GLY A 134 -31.74 -0.90 -43.24
CA GLY A 134 -32.84 -1.89 -43.26
C GLY A 134 -34.26 -1.32 -43.40
N ALA A 135 -34.40 0.02 -43.49
CA ALA A 135 -35.68 0.72 -43.58
C ALA A 135 -36.00 1.30 -44.97
N SER A 136 -35.27 0.86 -46.02
CA SER A 136 -35.49 1.27 -47.42
C SER A 136 -36.34 0.27 -48.21
#